data_AF-A0A6M1L8W0-F1
#
_entry.id   AF-A0A6M1L8W0-F1
#
_cell.length_a   1.000
_cell.length_b   1.000
_cell.length_c   1.000
_cell.angle_alpha   90.00
_cell.angle_beta   90.00
_cell.angle_gamma   90.00
#
_symmetry.space_group_name_H-M   'P 1'
#
loop_
_entity.id
_entity.type
_entity.pdbx_description
1 polymer ?
#
loop_
_entity_poly.entity_id
_entity_poly.type
_entity_poly.pdbx_seq_one_letter_code
_entity_poly.pdbx_strand_id
1 'polypeptide(L)'
;MDVDAIPQLRGALLAAVGVGVLTLGGWWWQAQAPQARSDTGLVPGGSSSVTYWRENPVTGAVVPEPASSMVIDPSTGAVVGTDGPPVDGTVTSSAVADGWRGANDLVWTESARISSGGAVLRQTRMERGERHLLWLRCTGPGELLVAVSGARSAAPMTMGCDGGQVLMELTGTGAAARLSFSPAGSQPVQIEARLVVLT
;
A
#
# COMPACT_ATOMS: atom_id res chain seq x y z
N MET A 1 -51.28 29.36 -30.76
CA MET A 1 -50.00 29.23 -30.04
C MET A 1 -49.43 27.89 -30.44
N ASP A 2 -48.68 27.85 -31.53
CA ASP A 2 -47.91 26.67 -31.91
C ASP A 2 -46.70 26.59 -30.97
N VAL A 3 -46.59 25.49 -30.24
CA VAL A 3 -45.44 25.23 -29.38
C VAL A 3 -44.34 24.71 -30.29
N ASP A 4 -43.29 25.50 -30.49
CA ASP A 4 -42.14 25.11 -31.32
C ASP A 4 -41.54 23.79 -30.81
N ALA A 5 -41.69 22.73 -31.61
CA ALA A 5 -41.27 21.36 -31.27
C ALA A 5 -39.74 21.15 -31.35
N ILE A 6 -39.05 22.02 -32.08
CA ILE A 6 -37.61 21.93 -32.39
C ILE A 6 -36.71 22.09 -31.14
N PRO A 7 -36.94 23.06 -30.23
CA PRO A 7 -36.16 23.17 -29.00
C PRO A 7 -36.37 22.00 -28.02
N GLN A 8 -37.55 21.39 -27.98
CA GLN A 8 -37.83 20.23 -27.12
C GLN A 8 -37.06 18.99 -27.56
N LEU A 9 -36.96 18.76 -28.86
CA LEU A 9 -36.19 17.65 -29.44
C LEU A 9 -34.70 17.73 -29.11
N ARG A 10 -34.11 18.94 -29.13
CA ARG A 10 -32.70 19.13 -28.76
C ARG A 10 -32.44 18.88 -27.28
N GLY A 11 -33.34 19.33 -26.41
CA GLY A 11 -33.26 19.06 -24.97
C GLY A 11 -33.33 17.56 -24.65
N ALA A 12 -34.28 16.86 -25.28
CA ALA A 12 -34.45 15.41 -25.10
C ALA A 12 -33.23 14.61 -25.56
N LEU A 13 -32.62 14.99 -26.69
CA LEU A 13 -31.44 14.32 -27.23
C LEU A 13 -30.23 14.46 -26.28
N LEU A 14 -30.00 15.66 -25.74
CA LEU A 14 -28.88 15.89 -24.81
C LEU A 14 -29.05 15.12 -23.50
N ALA A 15 -30.28 15.04 -22.98
CA ALA A 15 -30.59 14.25 -21.80
C ALA A 15 -30.31 12.75 -22.04
N ALA A 16 -30.75 12.22 -23.18
CA ALA A 16 -30.52 10.82 -23.53
C ALA A 16 -29.02 10.48 -23.65
N VAL A 17 -28.23 11.36 -24.29
CA VAL A 17 -26.78 11.18 -24.41
C VAL A 17 -26.11 11.21 -23.03
N GLY A 18 -26.48 12.15 -22.15
CA GLY A 18 -25.95 12.23 -20.79
C GLY A 18 -26.19 10.96 -19.98
N VAL A 19 -27.41 10.40 -20.05
CA VAL A 19 -27.75 9.13 -19.37
C VAL A 19 -26.95 7.95 -19.94
N GLY A 20 -26.73 7.92 -21.26
CA GLY A 20 -25.89 6.90 -21.90
C GLY A 20 -24.44 6.90 -21.39
N VAL A 21 -23.83 8.09 -21.24
CA VAL A 21 -22.45 8.20 -20.73
C VAL A 21 -22.35 7.76 -19.25
N LEU A 22 -23.34 8.12 -18.42
CA LEU A 22 -23.34 7.75 -17.00
C LEU A 22 -23.51 6.24 -16.78
N THR A 23 -24.38 5.60 -17.56
CA THR A 23 -24.62 4.15 -17.45
C THR A 23 -23.40 3.33 -17.91
N LEU A 24 -22.74 3.72 -19.01
CA LEU A 24 -21.50 3.09 -19.46
C LEU A 24 -20.36 3.28 -18.46
N GLY A 25 -20.21 4.50 -17.91
CA GLY A 25 -19.21 4.79 -16.88
C GLY A 25 -19.44 3.99 -15.60
N GLY A 26 -20.69 3.93 -15.12
CA GLY A 26 -21.06 3.17 -13.91
C GLY A 26 -20.85 1.66 -14.05
N TRP A 27 -21.13 1.10 -15.23
CA TRP A 27 -20.93 -0.32 -15.46
C TRP A 27 -19.44 -0.71 -15.48
N TRP A 28 -18.59 0.15 -16.07
CA TRP A 28 -17.15 -0.10 -16.07
C TRP A 28 -16.56 -0.18 -14.65
N TRP A 29 -17.00 0.69 -13.74
CA TRP A 29 -16.59 0.63 -12.34
C TRP A 29 -17.06 -0.64 -11.63
N GLN A 30 -18.28 -1.12 -11.91
CA GLN A 30 -18.74 -2.40 -11.32
C GLN A 30 -17.99 -3.62 -11.84
N ALA A 31 -17.62 -3.65 -13.13
CA ALA A 31 -16.87 -4.76 -13.70
C ALA A 31 -15.45 -4.89 -13.11
N GLN A 32 -14.88 -3.79 -12.60
CA GLN A 32 -13.56 -3.76 -11.97
C GLN A 32 -13.61 -3.83 -10.44
N ALA A 33 -14.81 -3.92 -9.84
CA ALA A 33 -14.93 -4.11 -8.40
C ALA A 33 -14.43 -5.51 -8.02
N PRO A 34 -13.47 -5.64 -7.08
CA PRO A 34 -13.07 -6.93 -6.56
C PRO A 34 -14.29 -7.64 -5.98
N GLN A 35 -14.57 -8.86 -6.44
CA GLN A 35 -15.66 -9.64 -5.88
C GLN A 35 -15.32 -9.96 -4.43
N ALA A 36 -16.10 -9.38 -3.51
CA ALA A 36 -16.08 -9.75 -2.10
C ALA A 36 -16.58 -11.20 -1.99
N ARG A 37 -15.62 -12.13 -1.97
CA ARG A 37 -15.89 -13.55 -1.73
C ARG A 37 -16.47 -13.67 -0.33
N SER A 38 -17.78 -13.85 -0.25
CA SER A 38 -18.48 -14.15 1.00
C SER A 38 -18.27 -15.62 1.35
N ASP A 39 -17.04 -15.97 1.73
CA ASP A 39 -16.79 -17.19 2.49
C ASP A 39 -16.94 -16.84 3.98
N THR A 40 -18.17 -16.98 4.45
CA THR A 40 -18.54 -16.99 5.85
C THR A 40 -17.84 -18.15 6.57
N GLY A 41 -16.86 -17.79 7.39
CA GLY A 41 -16.22 -18.67 8.36
C GLY A 41 -15.69 -17.86 9.54
N LEU A 42 -16.60 -17.29 10.35
CA LEU A 42 -16.26 -16.70 11.63
C LEU A 42 -15.84 -17.82 12.60
N VAL A 43 -14.54 -17.95 12.84
CA VAL A 43 -14.00 -18.54 14.07
C VAL A 43 -13.39 -17.40 14.91
N PRO A 44 -13.87 -17.14 16.15
CA PRO A 44 -13.26 -16.12 17.00
C PRO A 44 -11.95 -16.67 17.58
N GLY A 45 -10.84 -15.98 17.28
CA GLY A 45 -9.54 -16.24 17.91
C GLY A 45 -8.72 -17.33 17.20
N GLY A 46 -7.97 -16.95 16.17
CA GLY A 46 -7.01 -17.84 15.53
C GLY A 46 -6.15 -17.06 14.54
N SER A 47 -4.85 -17.02 14.81
CA SER A 47 -3.82 -16.57 13.87
C SER A 47 -4.08 -17.16 12.49
N SER A 48 -4.33 -16.30 11.50
CA SER A 48 -4.49 -16.73 10.10
C SER A 48 -3.13 -17.10 9.52
N SER A 49 -2.67 -18.32 9.77
CA SER A 49 -1.53 -18.90 9.04
C SER A 49 -2.03 -19.40 7.69
N VAL A 50 -1.74 -18.66 6.63
CA VAL A 50 -1.94 -19.16 5.27
C VAL A 50 -0.77 -20.08 4.93
N THR A 51 -1.02 -21.39 4.89
CA THR A 51 -0.04 -22.37 4.43
C THR A 51 -0.04 -22.39 2.90
N TYR A 52 1.03 -21.88 2.30
CA TYR A 52 1.27 -22.00 0.87
C TYR A 52 1.88 -23.37 0.57
N TRP A 53 1.33 -24.05 -0.43
CA TRP A 53 1.80 -25.34 -0.89
C TRP A 53 2.58 -25.13 -2.19
N ARG A 54 3.83 -25.56 -2.23
CA ARG A 54 4.66 -25.50 -3.43
C ARG A 54 4.93 -26.92 -3.93
N GLU A 55 4.68 -27.14 -5.22
CA GLU A 55 5.01 -28.39 -5.88
C GLU A 55 6.51 -28.41 -6.21
N ASN A 56 7.21 -29.47 -5.80
CA ASN A 56 8.63 -29.62 -6.09
C ASN A 56 8.82 -30.03 -7.56
N PRO A 57 9.47 -29.20 -8.40
CA PRO A 57 9.57 -29.47 -9.85
C PRO A 57 10.47 -30.67 -10.19
N VAL A 58 11.23 -31.21 -9.23
CA VAL A 58 12.13 -32.35 -9.42
C VAL A 58 11.47 -33.68 -9.04
N THR A 59 10.57 -33.67 -8.05
CA THR A 59 9.96 -34.89 -7.49
C THR A 59 8.45 -34.96 -7.63
N GLY A 60 7.77 -33.88 -8.04
CA GLY A 60 6.30 -33.80 -8.12
C GLY A 60 5.59 -33.88 -6.76
N ALA A 61 6.35 -33.84 -5.66
CA ALA A 61 5.78 -33.89 -4.33
C ALA A 61 5.27 -32.50 -3.91
N VAL A 62 4.05 -32.44 -3.41
CA VAL A 62 3.48 -31.24 -2.77
C VAL A 62 3.99 -31.21 -1.33
N VAL A 63 4.90 -30.28 -1.05
CA VAL A 63 5.50 -30.12 0.28
C VAL A 63 4.96 -28.81 0.88
N PRO A 64 4.58 -28.77 2.17
CA PRO A 64 4.22 -27.52 2.81
C PRO A 64 5.44 -26.60 2.80
N GLU A 65 5.32 -25.39 2.25
CA GLU A 65 6.36 -24.38 2.37
C GLU A 65 6.46 -24.04 3.87
N PRO A 66 7.67 -24.02 4.48
CA PRO A 66 7.79 -23.72 5.91
C PRO A 66 7.22 -22.33 6.14
N ALA A 67 5.99 -22.28 6.67
CA ALA A 67 5.33 -21.05 7.04
C ALA A 67 6.16 -20.44 8.16
N SER A 68 6.95 -19.43 7.81
CA SER A 68 7.70 -18.63 8.76
C SER A 68 6.67 -17.81 9.53
N SER A 69 6.14 -18.36 10.62
CA SER A 69 5.17 -17.67 11.45
C SER A 69 5.91 -16.58 12.23
N MET A 70 5.80 -15.35 11.74
CA MET A 70 6.39 -14.17 12.35
C MET A 70 5.40 -13.61 13.38
N VAL A 71 5.68 -13.76 14.67
CA VAL A 71 4.83 -13.18 15.73
C VAL A 71 5.34 -11.78 16.01
N ILE A 72 4.52 -10.77 15.70
CA ILE A 72 4.82 -9.37 15.97
C ILE A 72 4.08 -8.98 17.25
N ASP A 73 4.83 -8.53 18.26
CA ASP A 73 4.25 -7.99 19.50
C ASP A 73 3.44 -6.71 19.16
N PRO A 74 2.13 -6.69 19.42
CA PRO A 74 1.26 -5.57 19.06
C PRO A 74 1.53 -4.30 19.89
N SER A 75 2.26 -4.40 21.00
CA SER A 75 2.58 -3.27 21.87
C SER A 75 3.91 -2.58 21.51
N THR A 76 4.83 -3.29 20.85
CA THR A 76 6.20 -2.82 20.56
C THR A 76 6.59 -2.91 19.08
N GLY A 77 5.85 -3.66 18.27
CA GLY A 77 6.18 -3.93 16.87
C GLY A 77 7.35 -4.89 16.67
N ALA A 78 7.85 -5.53 17.74
CA ALA A 78 8.98 -6.44 17.68
C ALA A 78 8.58 -7.80 17.10
N VAL A 79 9.38 -8.34 16.18
CA VAL A 79 9.24 -9.70 15.66
C VAL A 79 9.95 -10.67 16.61
N VAL A 80 9.21 -11.60 17.21
CA VAL A 80 9.79 -12.72 17.96
C VAL A 80 10.03 -13.88 16.99
N GLY A 81 11.29 -14.08 16.60
CA GLY A 81 11.72 -15.31 15.93
C GLY A 81 11.81 -16.43 16.96
N THR A 82 10.96 -17.45 16.84
CA THR A 82 11.09 -18.68 17.61
C THR A 82 12.19 -19.52 16.99
N ASP A 83 13.43 -19.42 17.46
CA ASP A 83 14.47 -20.47 17.40
C ASP A 83 15.72 -20.09 18.24
N GLY A 84 15.93 -20.76 19.38
CA GLY A 84 17.24 -20.82 20.09
C GLY A 84 17.22 -20.56 21.61
N PRO A 85 18.00 -21.29 22.44
CA PRO A 85 17.82 -21.43 23.90
C PRO A 85 18.30 -20.22 24.73
N PRO A 86 17.87 -20.09 26.01
CA PRO A 86 18.10 -18.88 26.79
C PRO A 86 19.55 -18.81 27.28
N VAL A 87 20.22 -17.70 26.99
CA VAL A 87 21.46 -17.31 27.66
C VAL A 87 21.16 -16.08 28.49
N ASP A 88 21.23 -16.26 29.81
CA ASP A 88 21.26 -15.22 30.82
C ASP A 88 22.32 -14.16 30.47
N GLY A 89 21.95 -12.87 30.58
CA GLY A 89 22.95 -11.81 30.60
C GLY A 89 22.47 -10.44 30.14
N THR A 90 21.94 -9.68 31.09
CA THR A 90 22.14 -8.21 31.21
C THR A 90 21.60 -7.33 30.07
N VAL A 91 20.42 -6.75 30.32
CA VAL A 91 19.84 -5.64 29.56
C VAL A 91 20.81 -4.44 29.58
N THR A 92 21.47 -4.19 28.45
CA THR A 92 21.93 -2.86 28.09
C THR A 92 21.09 -2.40 26.90
N SER A 93 20.25 -1.39 27.15
CA SER A 93 19.44 -0.70 26.16
C SER A 93 20.34 -0.06 25.10
N SER A 94 20.65 -0.77 24.02
CA SER A 94 21.20 -0.25 22.75
C SER A 94 21.28 -1.38 21.71
N ALA A 95 20.13 -1.88 21.25
CA ALA A 95 20.04 -2.79 20.10
C ALA A 95 18.64 -2.71 19.46
N VAL A 96 18.22 -1.51 19.04
CA VAL A 96 17.12 -1.35 18.06
C VAL A 96 17.75 -0.96 16.72
N ALA A 97 18.64 -1.82 16.27
CA ALA A 97 19.26 -1.87 14.96
C ALA A 97 19.84 -3.28 14.87
N ASP A 98 19.93 -3.86 13.68
CA ASP A 98 20.55 -5.17 13.41
C ASP A 98 19.60 -6.38 13.36
N GLY A 99 18.54 -6.24 12.55
CA GLY A 99 17.95 -7.38 11.83
C GLY A 99 18.14 -7.30 10.30
N TRP A 100 18.50 -6.14 9.75
CA TRP A 100 18.69 -5.94 8.30
C TRP A 100 20.17 -5.70 8.03
N ARG A 101 20.89 -6.76 7.64
CA ARG A 101 22.24 -6.63 7.06
C ARG A 101 22.11 -5.94 5.70
N GLY A 102 22.11 -4.62 5.71
CA GLY A 102 21.97 -3.79 4.51
C GLY A 102 21.84 -2.29 4.79
N ALA A 103 22.58 -1.76 5.76
CA ALA A 103 22.54 -0.33 6.11
C ALA A 103 23.03 0.60 4.97
N ASN A 104 23.61 0.06 3.90
CA ASN A 104 24.19 0.84 2.79
C ASN A 104 23.17 1.22 1.70
N ASP A 105 21.95 0.66 1.73
CA ASP A 105 20.96 0.85 0.67
C ASP A 105 19.78 1.75 1.11
N LEU A 106 19.77 2.24 2.36
CA LEU A 106 18.71 3.14 2.84
C LEU A 106 18.93 4.56 2.30
N VAL A 107 18.00 5.07 1.50
CA VAL A 107 18.03 6.44 1.00
C VAL A 107 17.50 7.42 2.04
N TRP A 108 16.32 7.12 2.61
CA TRP A 108 15.74 7.93 3.68
C TRP A 108 14.65 7.18 4.46
N THR A 109 14.35 7.68 5.66
CA THR A 109 13.22 7.27 6.50
C THR A 109 12.40 8.50 6.90
N GLU A 110 11.10 8.30 7.06
CA GLU A 110 10.12 9.30 7.48
C GLU A 110 9.21 8.71 8.55
N SER A 111 8.91 9.48 9.58
CA SER A 111 7.83 9.19 10.51
C SER A 111 7.16 10.50 10.87
N ALA A 112 5.87 10.61 10.54
CA ALA A 112 5.16 11.86 10.70
C ALA A 112 3.67 11.64 10.97
N ARG A 113 3.10 12.53 11.79
CA ARG A 113 1.65 12.69 11.92
C ARG A 113 1.21 13.82 11.00
N ILE A 114 0.29 13.52 10.09
CA ILE A 114 -0.21 14.45 9.09
C ILE A 114 -1.65 14.82 9.45
N SER A 115 -1.87 16.10 9.75
CA SER A 115 -3.21 16.66 9.99
C SER A 115 -3.97 16.86 8.68
N SER A 116 -5.29 17.07 8.78
CA SER A 116 -6.14 17.48 7.65
C SER A 116 -5.52 18.65 6.88
N GLY A 117 -5.46 18.53 5.55
CA GLY A 117 -4.86 19.53 4.65
C GLY A 117 -3.33 19.62 4.71
N GLY A 118 -2.66 18.86 5.57
CA GLY A 118 -1.21 18.75 5.62
C GLY A 118 -0.67 17.77 4.58
N ALA A 119 0.63 17.90 4.27
CA ALA A 119 1.34 16.93 3.45
C ALA A 119 2.81 16.85 3.86
N VAL A 120 3.41 15.67 3.68
CA VAL A 120 4.85 15.46 3.78
C VAL A 120 5.39 15.24 2.38
N LEU A 121 6.45 15.98 2.03
CA LEU A 121 7.11 15.87 0.73
C LEU A 121 8.54 15.37 0.93
N ARG A 122 8.91 14.33 0.18
CA ARG A 122 10.28 13.85 0.09
C ARG A 122 10.74 13.88 -1.35
N GLN A 123 12.00 14.28 -1.54
CA GLN A 123 12.61 14.37 -2.85
C GLN A 123 13.95 13.64 -2.82
N THR A 124 14.22 12.86 -3.86
CA THR A 124 15.43 12.06 -4.00
C THR A 124 15.84 12.08 -5.46
N ARG A 125 17.15 12.10 -5.73
CA ARG A 125 17.65 11.89 -7.10
C ARG A 125 17.67 10.39 -7.36
N MET A 126 17.11 9.99 -8.49
CA MET A 126 17.13 8.60 -8.95
C MET A 126 17.68 8.59 -10.37
N GLU A 127 18.71 7.81 -10.59
CA GLU A 127 19.28 7.64 -11.93
C GLU A 127 18.30 6.90 -12.84
N ARG A 128 18.49 7.04 -14.16
CA ARG A 128 17.60 6.39 -15.12
C ARG A 128 17.72 4.87 -15.01
N GLY A 129 16.61 4.20 -14.74
CA GLY A 129 16.55 2.75 -14.60
C GLY A 129 16.93 2.24 -13.22
N GLU A 130 17.38 3.11 -12.31
CA GLU A 130 17.65 2.75 -10.93
C GLU A 130 16.35 2.35 -10.22
N ARG A 131 16.35 1.20 -9.56
CA ARG A 131 15.18 0.64 -8.90
C ARG A 131 15.28 0.93 -7.41
N HIS A 132 14.17 1.31 -6.81
CA HIS A 132 14.05 1.52 -5.39
C HIS A 132 12.77 0.89 -4.88
N LEU A 133 12.75 0.56 -3.60
CA LEU A 133 11.59 0.03 -2.89
C LEU A 133 11.15 1.04 -1.83
N LEU A 134 9.93 1.54 -1.96
CA LEU A 134 9.25 2.29 -0.93
C LEU A 134 8.49 1.31 -0.04
N TRP A 135 8.87 1.23 1.23
CA TRP A 135 8.09 0.60 2.29
C TRP A 135 7.29 1.67 3.01
N LEU A 136 5.99 1.48 3.15
CA LEU A 136 5.08 2.45 3.75
C LEU A 136 4.10 1.75 4.69
N ARG A 137 3.95 2.29 5.89
CA ARG A 137 2.93 1.90 6.85
C ARG A 137 2.11 3.14 7.21
N CYS A 138 0.78 3.01 7.23
CA CYS A 138 -0.12 4.07 7.66
C CYS A 138 -1.00 3.59 8.81
N THR A 139 -1.18 4.42 9.84
CA THR A 139 -2.09 4.19 10.96
C THR A 139 -2.98 5.40 11.21
N GLY A 140 -4.23 5.17 11.59
CA GLY A 140 -5.17 6.23 11.96
C GLY A 140 -6.56 6.02 11.36
N PRO A 141 -7.52 6.89 11.69
CA PRO A 141 -8.91 6.71 11.28
C PRO A 141 -9.18 6.96 9.79
N GLY A 142 -8.23 7.53 9.03
CA GLY A 142 -8.44 7.99 7.65
C GLY A 142 -7.72 7.17 6.58
N GLU A 143 -7.59 7.78 5.42
CA GLU A 143 -6.89 7.23 4.25
C GLU A 143 -5.71 8.14 3.87
N LEU A 144 -4.67 7.52 3.32
CA LEU A 144 -3.47 8.19 2.84
C LEU A 144 -3.42 8.16 1.31
N LEU A 145 -3.27 9.33 0.70
CA LEU A 145 -2.92 9.50 -0.69
C LEU A 145 -1.40 9.55 -0.84
N VAL A 146 -0.88 8.73 -1.74
CA VAL A 146 0.53 8.71 -2.11
C VAL A 146 0.65 9.06 -3.59
N ALA A 147 1.31 10.18 -3.86
CA ALA A 147 1.63 10.59 -5.24
C ALA A 147 3.14 10.58 -5.46
N VAL A 148 3.54 10.07 -6.61
CA VAL A 148 4.95 10.00 -7.04
C VAL A 148 5.07 10.71 -8.39
N SER A 149 6.07 11.56 -8.51
CA SER A 149 6.46 12.23 -9.75
C SER A 149 7.96 12.10 -9.95
N GLY A 150 8.43 12.18 -11.20
CA GLY A 150 9.87 12.02 -11.52
C GLY A 150 10.41 10.57 -11.44
N ALA A 151 9.56 9.61 -11.11
CA ALA A 151 9.84 8.17 -11.17
C ALA A 151 8.68 7.44 -11.84
N ARG A 152 8.93 6.27 -12.43
CA ARG A 152 7.89 5.33 -12.86
C ARG A 152 7.45 4.53 -11.65
N SER A 153 6.14 4.42 -11.45
CA SER A 153 5.53 3.64 -10.38
C SER A 153 4.10 3.32 -10.77
N ALA A 154 3.41 2.51 -9.94
CA ALA A 154 1.98 2.26 -10.09
C ALA A 154 1.09 3.44 -9.60
N ALA A 155 1.65 4.64 -9.44
CA ALA A 155 0.98 5.82 -8.87
C ALA A 155 -0.09 6.44 -9.81
N PRO A 156 -1.06 7.21 -9.25
CA PRO A 156 -1.30 7.48 -7.83
C PRO A 156 -2.08 6.36 -7.13
N MET A 157 -1.86 6.19 -5.82
CA MET A 157 -2.62 5.22 -5.01
C MET A 157 -3.15 5.84 -3.71
N THR A 158 -4.30 5.34 -3.29
CA THR A 158 -4.92 5.64 -1.99
C THR A 158 -4.96 4.36 -1.17
N MET A 159 -4.63 4.43 0.12
CA MET A 159 -4.69 3.29 1.04
C MET A 159 -5.36 3.67 2.35
N GLY A 160 -6.07 2.72 2.95
CA GLY A 160 -6.56 2.83 4.32
C GLY A 160 -5.42 2.83 5.32
N CYS A 161 -5.58 3.54 6.43
CA CYS A 161 -4.60 3.61 7.51
C CYS A 161 -4.92 2.63 8.64
N ASP A 162 -5.10 1.37 8.29
CA ASP A 162 -5.43 0.26 9.21
C ASP A 162 -4.20 -0.34 9.92
N GLY A 163 -3.01 0.22 9.70
CA GLY A 163 -1.74 -0.29 10.21
C GLY A 163 -1.06 -1.29 9.27
N GLY A 164 -1.70 -1.63 8.15
CA GLY A 164 -1.12 -2.41 7.07
C GLY A 164 0.10 -1.73 6.44
N GLN A 165 0.91 -2.57 5.80
CA GLN A 165 2.12 -2.15 5.12
C GLN A 165 2.00 -2.38 3.61
N VAL A 166 2.50 -1.41 2.84
CA VAL A 166 2.55 -1.45 1.39
C VAL A 166 4.00 -1.33 0.94
N LEU A 167 4.33 -2.13 -0.07
CA LEU A 167 5.59 -2.08 -0.78
C LEU A 167 5.33 -1.58 -2.20
N MET A 168 6.06 -0.55 -2.61
CA MET A 168 5.96 0.01 -3.95
C MET A 168 7.34 0.11 -4.57
N GLU A 169 7.50 -0.47 -5.76
CA GLU A 169 8.71 -0.28 -6.54
C GLU A 169 8.64 1.06 -7.30
N LEU A 170 9.75 1.80 -7.25
CA LEU A 170 9.96 3.03 -7.98
C LEU A 170 11.14 2.85 -8.93
N THR A 171 10.97 3.19 -10.20
CA THR A 171 12.06 3.20 -11.19
C THR A 171 12.41 4.63 -11.59
N GLY A 172 13.65 5.03 -11.40
CA GLY A 172 14.13 6.37 -11.73
C GLY A 172 14.01 6.68 -13.22
N THR A 173 13.64 7.92 -13.54
CA THR A 173 13.57 8.41 -14.94
C THR A 173 14.83 9.18 -15.36
N GLY A 174 15.77 9.39 -14.43
CA GLY A 174 16.91 10.31 -14.56
C GLY A 174 16.59 11.74 -14.10
N ALA A 175 15.45 11.96 -13.42
CA ALA A 175 15.06 13.21 -12.79
C ALA A 175 14.92 13.01 -11.27
N ALA A 176 14.79 14.11 -10.52
CA ALA A 176 14.49 14.01 -9.11
C ALA A 176 13.07 13.46 -8.91
N ALA A 177 12.96 12.34 -8.20
CA ALA A 177 11.69 11.78 -7.80
C ALA A 177 11.16 12.54 -6.57
N ARG A 178 9.88 12.92 -6.63
CA ARG A 178 9.18 13.57 -5.54
C ARG A 178 8.01 12.69 -5.12
N LEU A 179 8.00 12.33 -3.84
CA LEU A 179 6.95 11.60 -3.17
C LEU A 179 6.18 12.58 -2.28
N SER A 180 4.86 12.58 -2.37
CA SER A 180 3.99 13.32 -1.47
C SER A 180 3.04 12.38 -0.75
N PHE A 181 2.98 12.53 0.56
CA PHE A 181 2.09 11.81 1.46
C PHE A 181 1.09 12.82 2.03
N SER A 182 -0.20 12.63 1.78
CA SER A 182 -1.25 13.52 2.28
C SER A 182 -2.49 12.73 2.67
N PRO A 183 -3.25 13.11 3.70
CA PRO A 183 -4.55 12.51 3.96
C PRO A 183 -5.47 12.71 2.76
N ALA A 184 -6.24 11.68 2.39
CA ALA A 184 -7.25 11.80 1.34
C ALA A 184 -8.53 12.50 1.83
N GLY A 185 -8.71 12.61 3.16
CA GLY A 185 -9.86 13.24 3.80
C GLY A 185 -9.47 14.19 4.94
N SER A 186 -10.42 14.47 5.84
CA SER A 186 -10.24 15.41 6.95
C SER A 186 -9.68 14.79 8.24
N GLN A 187 -9.39 13.50 8.22
CA GLN A 187 -8.91 12.77 9.39
C GLN A 187 -7.37 12.77 9.44
N PRO A 188 -6.78 12.95 10.63
CA PRO A 188 -5.34 12.88 10.77
C PRO A 188 -4.84 11.44 10.62
N VAL A 189 -3.66 11.27 10.05
CA VAL A 189 -3.00 9.96 9.87
C VAL A 189 -1.57 10.00 10.37
N GLN A 190 -1.01 8.85 10.71
CA GLN A 190 0.40 8.67 11.03
C GLN A 190 1.04 7.78 9.98
N ILE A 191 2.19 8.20 9.48
CA ILE A 191 2.94 7.46 8.47
C ILE A 191 4.31 7.06 9.00
N GLU A 192 4.77 5.91 8.54
CA GLU A 192 6.16 5.50 8.57
C GLU A 192 6.55 5.08 7.16
N ALA A 193 7.51 5.76 6.56
CA ALA A 193 7.93 5.49 5.20
C ALA A 193 9.45 5.33 5.13
N ARG A 194 9.92 4.40 4.31
CA ARG A 194 11.34 4.15 4.08
C ARG A 194 11.57 3.93 2.60
N LEU A 195 12.61 4.54 2.06
CA LEU A 195 13.04 4.32 0.67
C LEU A 195 14.40 3.63 0.68
N VAL A 196 14.47 2.51 -0.04
CA VAL A 196 15.68 1.67 -0.13
C VAL A 196 16.04 1.47 -1.60
N VAL A 197 17.32 1.47 -1.94
CA VAL A 197 17.83 1.15 -3.28
C VAL A 197 17.72 -0.37 -3.51
N LEU A 198 17.28 -0.78 -4.70
CA LEU A 198 17.30 -2.16 -5.14
C LEU A 198 18.46 -2.34 -6.11
N THR A 199 19.45 -3.13 -5.71
CA THR A 199 20.62 -3.49 -6.53
C THR A 199 20.33 -4.69 -7.43
#